data_AF-A0AAJ5C0K2-F1
#
_entry.id   AF-A0AAJ5C0K2-F1
#
_cell.length_a   1.000
_cell.length_b   1.000
_cell.length_c   1.000
_cell.angle_alpha   90.00
_cell.angle_beta   90.00
_cell.angle_gamma   90.00
#
_symmetry.space_group_name_H-M   'P 1'
#
loop_
_entity.id
_entity.type
_entity.pdbx_description
1 polymer ?
#
loop_
_entity_poly.entity_id
_entity_poly.type
_entity_poly.pdbx_seq_one_letter_code
_entity_poly.pdbx_strand_id
1 'polypeptide(L)'
;MKSKKEHKESSISFLDINAPEELKYLEQLILFRLSIWFPAENEMVKPKPIYRTWSKKLQEFIKLHKLNEEEACLLLIAMAPHIQPDLFDNAINYKLQRTGDFQKIGGVRGKDFRGFIPTGETAVFLLGDDDFVKKMEIQKLFWADHLFDSKKILWLDEVPAGEPEMSGKILISKEYLDSFIFGEATQPKFSVNFPAKIIRTKLEWKDLVINDELKEQIHELKSWLKYNSILINEWGMAGRINNGYKALLYGPSGTGKTLTVGLLGKEVGKDVYKIDLSMVMSKYIGETEKNLEQIFAKAEDKGWILFFDEADSLFGKRTNVRDAHDKYANQEVSYLLQRIEEYNGMVILATNMKNNIDDAFMRRFNAILKFTVPEAADRAKIWKLSFPEEALFLNEKHETVVIPDLVKNYVISGGSIVNAVHYSCIKALERDSTSKNKKSIYLSDVLDGIRKELLKEGKPFH
;
A
#
# COMPACT_ATOMS: atom_id res chain seq x y z
N MET A 1 31.43 -65.36 -4.70
CA MET A 1 31.22 -64.07 -4.01
C MET A 1 32.00 -62.98 -4.72
N LYS A 2 31.36 -62.20 -5.59
CA LYS A 2 31.90 -60.92 -6.09
C LYS A 2 30.80 -59.88 -5.86
N SER A 3 31.07 -58.99 -4.91
CA SER A 3 30.19 -57.92 -4.46
C SER A 3 30.02 -56.89 -5.58
N LYS A 4 28.77 -56.63 -5.97
CA LYS A 4 28.35 -55.44 -6.72
C LYS A 4 28.82 -54.20 -5.97
N LYS A 5 29.55 -53.31 -6.64
CA LYS A 5 29.64 -51.89 -6.25
C LYS A 5 28.55 -51.18 -7.04
N GLU A 6 27.49 -50.80 -6.33
CA GLU A 6 26.50 -49.84 -6.81
C GLU A 6 27.21 -48.49 -7.00
N HIS A 7 27.31 -48.02 -8.25
CA HIS A 7 27.62 -46.64 -8.54
C HIS A 7 26.36 -45.81 -8.23
N LYS A 8 26.36 -45.12 -7.09
CA LYS A 8 25.47 -43.96 -6.86
C LYS A 8 26.02 -42.81 -7.70
N GLU A 9 25.44 -42.58 -8.87
CA GLU A 9 25.67 -41.36 -9.64
C GLU A 9 25.10 -40.17 -8.87
N SER A 10 25.95 -39.18 -8.63
CA SER A 10 25.58 -37.89 -8.06
C SER A 10 24.65 -37.15 -9.02
N SER A 11 23.43 -36.84 -8.59
CA SER A 11 22.56 -35.87 -9.28
C SER A 11 23.29 -34.53 -9.37
N ILE A 12 23.64 -34.11 -10.59
CA ILE A 12 24.28 -32.81 -10.82
C ILE A 12 23.24 -31.73 -10.48
N SER A 13 23.60 -30.86 -9.53
CA SER A 13 22.83 -29.71 -9.06
C SER A 13 23.71 -28.48 -9.22
N PHE A 14 23.21 -27.46 -9.90
CA PHE A 14 23.85 -26.15 -10.08
C PHE A 14 23.41 -25.14 -9.02
N LEU A 15 22.50 -25.56 -8.16
CA LEU A 15 22.06 -24.81 -7.01
C LEU A 15 23.10 -24.83 -5.89
N ASP A 16 23.11 -23.78 -5.08
CA ASP A 16 23.87 -23.73 -3.84
C ASP A 16 23.56 -24.92 -2.92
N ILE A 17 24.52 -25.32 -2.09
CA ILE A 17 24.42 -26.49 -1.18
C ILE A 17 23.16 -26.43 -0.29
N ASN A 18 22.72 -25.22 0.07
CA ASN A 18 21.57 -24.97 0.92
C ASN A 18 20.33 -24.47 0.16
N ALA A 19 20.28 -24.67 -1.16
CA ALA A 19 19.15 -24.21 -1.95
C ALA A 19 17.84 -24.88 -1.50
N PRO A 20 16.73 -24.11 -1.47
CA PRO A 20 15.41 -24.63 -1.13
C PRO A 20 14.98 -25.79 -2.04
N GLU A 21 14.20 -26.73 -1.50
CA GLU A 21 13.71 -27.90 -2.24
C GLU A 21 12.81 -27.51 -3.41
N GLU A 22 12.09 -26.40 -3.31
CA GLU A 22 11.30 -25.84 -4.42
C GLU A 22 12.17 -25.42 -5.63
N LEU A 23 13.38 -24.91 -5.41
CA LEU A 23 14.29 -24.58 -6.52
C LEU A 23 14.91 -25.83 -7.13
N LYS A 24 15.22 -26.86 -6.32
CA LYS A 24 15.68 -28.16 -6.83
C LYS A 24 14.63 -28.81 -7.72
N TYR A 25 13.36 -28.71 -7.33
CA TYR A 25 12.25 -29.14 -8.17
C TYR A 25 12.22 -28.38 -9.51
N LEU A 26 12.34 -27.05 -9.49
CA LEU A 26 12.34 -26.25 -10.71
C LEU A 26 13.54 -26.58 -11.62
N GLU A 27 14.73 -26.73 -11.05
CA GLU A 27 15.93 -27.16 -11.78
C GLU A 27 15.70 -28.49 -12.51
N GLN A 28 15.19 -29.49 -11.80
CA GLN A 28 14.87 -30.79 -12.37
C GLN A 28 13.82 -30.70 -13.47
N LEU A 29 12.84 -29.80 -13.33
CA LEU A 29 11.80 -29.59 -14.34
C LEU A 29 12.40 -28.98 -15.62
N ILE A 30 13.27 -27.97 -15.48
CA ILE A 30 13.98 -27.35 -16.61
C ILE A 30 14.83 -28.40 -17.32
N LEU A 31 15.65 -29.15 -16.58
CA LEU A 31 16.51 -30.20 -17.14
C LEU A 31 15.71 -31.31 -17.83
N PHE A 32 14.58 -31.74 -17.24
CA PHE A 32 13.66 -32.69 -17.85
C PHE A 32 13.10 -32.17 -19.18
N ARG A 33 12.56 -30.94 -19.21
CA ARG A 33 11.98 -30.36 -20.44
C ARG A 33 13.02 -30.15 -21.53
N LEU A 34 14.23 -29.73 -21.19
CA LEU A 34 15.34 -29.66 -22.14
C LEU A 34 15.78 -31.03 -22.64
N SER A 35 15.70 -32.09 -21.81
CA SER A 35 16.12 -33.44 -22.20
C SER A 35 15.28 -34.06 -23.33
N ILE A 36 14.03 -33.61 -23.51
CA ILE A 36 13.16 -34.02 -24.61
C ILE A 36 13.73 -33.55 -25.97
N TRP A 37 14.37 -32.39 -25.99
CA TRP A 37 14.96 -31.80 -27.20
C TRP A 37 16.44 -32.13 -27.36
N PHE A 38 17.14 -32.32 -26.24
CA PHE A 38 18.55 -32.67 -26.17
C PHE A 38 18.71 -33.94 -25.30
N PRO A 39 18.44 -35.13 -25.87
CA PRO A 39 18.50 -36.39 -25.13
C PRO A 39 19.89 -36.63 -24.56
N ALA A 40 19.94 -37.00 -23.27
CA ALA A 40 21.14 -37.51 -22.63
C ALA A 40 21.13 -39.05 -22.68
N GLU A 41 22.24 -39.69 -22.32
CA GLU A 41 22.33 -41.16 -22.27
C GLU A 41 21.33 -41.79 -21.28
N ASN A 42 20.90 -41.04 -20.26
CA ASN A 42 19.92 -41.48 -19.27
C ASN A 42 18.57 -40.78 -19.44
N GLU A 43 17.49 -41.57 -19.40
CA GLU A 43 16.11 -41.11 -19.47
C GLU A 43 15.73 -40.37 -18.17
N MET A 44 15.30 -39.11 -18.29
CA MET A 44 14.86 -38.31 -17.15
C MET A 44 13.35 -38.46 -16.94
N VAL A 45 12.92 -38.62 -15.69
CA VAL A 45 11.50 -38.64 -15.33
C VAL A 45 11.02 -37.24 -15.00
N LYS A 46 9.79 -36.89 -15.42
CA LYS A 46 9.17 -35.61 -15.06
C LYS A 46 9.08 -35.49 -13.53
N PRO A 47 9.71 -34.48 -12.90
CA PRO A 47 9.64 -34.32 -11.46
C PRO A 47 8.22 -33.91 -11.05
N LYS A 48 7.82 -34.30 -9.83
CA LYS A 48 6.57 -33.86 -9.21
C LYS A 48 6.86 -32.98 -8.00
N PRO A 49 6.07 -31.92 -7.76
CA PRO A 49 6.28 -31.06 -6.61
C PRO A 49 5.97 -31.83 -5.32
N ILE A 50 6.84 -31.69 -4.32
CA ILE A 50 6.63 -32.26 -2.98
C ILE A 50 6.36 -31.09 -2.02
N TYR A 51 5.17 -30.50 -2.08
CA TYR A 51 4.86 -29.23 -1.39
C TYR A 51 5.26 -29.19 0.09
N ARG A 52 5.15 -30.31 0.81
CA ARG A 52 5.53 -30.41 2.23
C ARG A 52 7.00 -30.06 2.51
N THR A 53 7.89 -30.12 1.52
CA THR A 53 9.31 -29.78 1.65
C THR A 53 9.62 -28.33 1.29
N TRP A 54 8.64 -27.59 0.74
CA TRP A 54 8.83 -26.21 0.32
C TRP A 54 8.82 -25.25 1.50
N SER A 55 9.20 -24.00 1.30
CA SER A 55 9.08 -22.97 2.34
C SER A 55 7.65 -22.88 2.90
N LYS A 56 7.54 -22.73 4.22
CA LYS A 56 6.24 -22.73 4.94
C LYS A 56 5.27 -21.69 4.40
N LYS A 57 5.76 -20.51 4.01
CA LYS A 57 4.95 -19.43 3.44
C LYS A 57 4.36 -19.79 2.09
N LEU A 58 5.16 -20.40 1.22
CA LEU A 58 4.67 -20.88 -0.07
C LEU A 58 3.64 -21.99 0.11
N GLN A 59 3.86 -22.91 1.07
CA GLN A 59 2.86 -23.93 1.43
C GLN A 59 1.53 -23.33 1.91
N GLU A 60 1.59 -22.37 2.83
CA GLU A 60 0.42 -21.65 3.35
C GLU A 60 -0.34 -20.96 2.21
N PHE A 61 0.39 -20.30 1.31
CA PHE A 61 -0.18 -19.59 0.16
C PHE A 61 -0.87 -20.53 -0.83
N ILE A 62 -0.19 -21.61 -1.24
CA ILE A 62 -0.74 -22.64 -2.13
C ILE A 62 -2.02 -23.22 -1.52
N LYS A 63 -2.01 -23.53 -0.21
CA LYS A 63 -3.17 -24.10 0.47
C LYS A 63 -4.33 -23.10 0.60
N LEU A 64 -4.03 -21.85 0.94
CA LEU A 64 -5.04 -20.79 1.12
C LEU A 64 -5.79 -20.51 -0.19
N HIS A 65 -5.05 -20.45 -1.30
CA HIS A 65 -5.60 -20.16 -2.62
C HIS A 65 -5.94 -21.39 -3.46
N LYS A 66 -5.70 -22.60 -2.92
CA LYS A 66 -5.94 -23.89 -3.59
C LYS A 66 -5.25 -23.99 -4.95
N LEU A 67 -3.99 -23.55 -5.02
CA LEU A 67 -3.25 -23.55 -6.28
C LEU A 67 -3.01 -24.95 -6.82
N ASN A 68 -3.12 -25.12 -8.13
CA ASN A 68 -2.76 -26.34 -8.85
C ASN A 68 -1.24 -26.44 -9.08
N GLU A 69 -0.79 -27.53 -9.72
CA GLU A 69 0.63 -27.78 -9.97
C GLU A 69 1.24 -26.69 -10.87
N GLU A 70 0.58 -26.36 -11.97
CA GLU A 70 1.03 -25.37 -12.94
C GLU A 70 1.14 -23.96 -12.33
N GLU A 71 0.16 -23.52 -11.55
CA GLU A 71 0.14 -22.24 -10.84
C GLU A 71 1.27 -22.15 -9.82
N ALA A 72 1.47 -23.20 -9.03
CA ALA A 72 2.56 -23.25 -8.06
C ALA A 72 3.94 -23.22 -8.74
N CYS A 73 4.10 -23.90 -9.88
CA CYS A 73 5.32 -23.86 -10.66
C CYS A 73 5.56 -22.49 -11.31
N LEU A 74 4.51 -21.82 -11.78
CA LEU A 74 4.62 -20.48 -12.36
C LEU A 74 5.14 -19.46 -11.33
N LEU A 75 4.73 -19.56 -10.07
CA LEU A 75 5.31 -18.77 -8.98
C LEU A 75 6.82 -19.03 -8.85
N LEU A 76 7.26 -20.30 -8.88
CA LEU A 76 8.68 -20.64 -8.81
C LEU A 76 9.48 -20.11 -9.99
N ILE A 77 8.93 -20.20 -11.21
CA ILE A 77 9.55 -19.66 -12.42
C ILE A 77 9.81 -18.16 -12.25
N ALA A 78 8.84 -17.42 -11.73
CA ALA A 78 8.96 -15.98 -11.52
C ALA A 78 9.90 -15.60 -10.36
N MET A 79 9.94 -16.41 -9.30
CA MET A 79 10.80 -16.18 -8.13
C MET A 79 12.26 -16.52 -8.39
N ALA A 80 12.53 -17.52 -9.24
CA ALA A 80 13.87 -18.08 -9.44
C ALA A 80 14.94 -17.04 -9.78
N PRO A 81 14.75 -16.09 -10.73
CA PRO A 81 15.76 -15.08 -11.03
C PRO A 81 16.13 -14.18 -9.84
N HIS A 82 15.26 -14.07 -8.84
CA HIS A 82 15.49 -13.28 -7.64
C HIS A 82 16.19 -14.05 -6.51
N ILE A 83 16.09 -15.39 -6.51
CA ILE A 83 16.66 -16.25 -5.47
C ILE A 83 17.97 -16.88 -5.95
N GLN A 84 17.96 -17.46 -7.15
CA GLN A 84 19.12 -18.06 -7.81
C GLN A 84 19.21 -17.52 -9.26
N PRO A 85 19.85 -16.36 -9.47
CA PRO A 85 19.84 -15.66 -10.75
C PRO A 85 20.43 -16.44 -11.93
N ASP A 86 21.32 -17.39 -11.66
CA ASP A 86 22.03 -18.22 -12.63
C ASP A 86 21.39 -19.59 -12.88
N LEU A 87 20.26 -19.91 -12.22
CA LEU A 87 19.60 -21.21 -12.32
C LEU A 87 19.27 -21.61 -13.76
N PHE A 88 18.54 -20.75 -14.47
CA PHE A 88 18.15 -21.00 -15.86
C PHE A 88 19.38 -21.08 -16.76
N ASP A 89 20.32 -20.16 -16.59
CA ASP A 89 21.56 -20.11 -17.37
C ASP A 89 22.36 -21.41 -17.25
N ASN A 90 22.58 -21.89 -16.03
CA ASN A 90 23.33 -23.12 -15.78
C ASN A 90 22.61 -24.34 -16.34
N ALA A 91 21.30 -24.47 -16.13
CA ALA A 91 20.51 -25.60 -16.63
C ALA A 91 20.47 -25.65 -18.17
N ILE A 92 20.30 -24.49 -18.82
CA ILE A 92 20.28 -24.34 -20.28
C ILE A 92 21.64 -24.68 -20.87
N ASN A 93 22.72 -24.07 -20.36
CA ASN A 93 24.07 -24.29 -20.87
C ASN A 93 24.54 -25.74 -20.70
N TYR A 94 24.18 -26.38 -19.58
CA TYR A 94 24.50 -27.78 -19.34
C TYR A 94 23.92 -28.71 -20.40
N LYS A 95 22.68 -28.49 -20.85
CA LYS A 95 22.02 -29.34 -21.86
C LYS A 95 22.42 -29.00 -23.30
N LEU A 96 22.64 -27.73 -23.63
CA LEU A 96 22.98 -27.33 -25.00
C LEU A 96 24.34 -27.84 -25.46
N GLN A 97 25.31 -28.03 -24.55
CA GLN A 97 26.68 -28.53 -24.81
C GLN A 97 27.46 -27.76 -25.92
N ARG A 98 26.92 -26.67 -26.47
CA ARG A 98 27.47 -25.82 -27.53
C ARG A 98 27.05 -24.37 -27.32
N THR A 99 27.82 -23.44 -27.88
CA THR A 99 27.45 -22.02 -27.97
C THR A 99 26.30 -21.83 -28.96
N GLY A 100 25.14 -21.39 -28.46
CA GLY A 100 23.95 -21.12 -29.25
C GLY A 100 22.76 -20.79 -28.34
N ASP A 101 21.76 -20.12 -28.90
CA ASP A 101 20.53 -19.79 -28.18
C ASP A 101 19.42 -20.79 -28.52
N PHE A 102 18.62 -21.20 -27.53
CA PHE A 102 17.51 -22.12 -27.72
C PHE A 102 16.18 -21.36 -27.66
N GLN A 103 15.84 -20.69 -28.76
CA GLN A 103 14.70 -19.78 -28.86
C GLN A 103 13.37 -20.35 -28.32
N LYS A 104 13.15 -21.67 -28.39
CA LYS A 104 11.91 -22.31 -27.90
C LYS A 104 11.68 -22.21 -26.39
N ILE A 105 12.74 -22.03 -25.58
CA ILE A 105 12.58 -21.81 -24.14
C ILE A 105 12.08 -20.40 -23.82
N GLY A 106 12.08 -19.50 -24.80
CA GLY A 106 11.79 -18.07 -24.60
C GLY A 106 12.85 -17.41 -23.72
N GLY A 107 12.41 -16.43 -22.94
CA GLY A 107 13.26 -15.66 -22.05
C GLY A 107 14.02 -14.54 -22.74
N VAL A 108 14.44 -13.56 -21.94
CA VAL A 108 15.18 -12.37 -22.41
C VAL A 108 16.33 -12.03 -21.46
N ARG A 109 17.26 -11.21 -21.93
CA ARG A 109 18.30 -10.59 -21.08
C ARG A 109 17.84 -9.20 -20.67
N GLY A 110 18.07 -8.83 -19.41
CA GLY A 110 17.83 -7.48 -18.93
C GLY A 110 18.85 -6.49 -19.48
N LYS A 111 18.55 -5.19 -19.38
CA LYS A 111 19.51 -4.12 -19.68
C LYS A 111 20.65 -4.11 -18.65
N ASP A 112 20.28 -4.16 -17.37
CA ASP A 112 21.23 -4.17 -16.24
C ASP A 112 21.49 -5.59 -15.73
N PHE A 113 20.49 -6.47 -15.84
CA PHE A 113 20.60 -7.87 -15.42
C PHE A 113 21.05 -8.75 -16.59
N ARG A 114 22.24 -9.35 -16.45
CA ARG A 114 22.84 -10.20 -17.50
C ARG A 114 22.35 -11.65 -17.47
N GLY A 115 21.63 -12.07 -16.43
CA GLY A 115 21.06 -13.40 -16.35
C GLY A 115 19.81 -13.59 -17.20
N PHE A 116 19.33 -14.83 -17.28
CA PHE A 116 18.14 -15.20 -18.02
C PHE A 116 16.88 -14.77 -17.27
N ILE A 117 16.02 -13.98 -17.91
CA ILE A 117 14.72 -13.57 -17.37
C ILE A 117 13.63 -14.37 -18.07
N PRO A 118 12.84 -15.18 -17.35
CA PRO A 118 11.78 -15.98 -17.95
C PRO A 118 10.65 -15.12 -18.50
N THR A 119 10.09 -15.53 -19.64
CA THR A 119 8.91 -14.91 -20.28
C THR A 119 7.70 -15.85 -20.21
N GLY A 120 6.53 -15.38 -20.62
CA GLY A 120 5.35 -16.24 -20.80
C GLY A 120 5.65 -17.48 -21.65
N GLU A 121 6.48 -17.35 -22.69
CA GLU A 121 6.98 -18.47 -23.50
C GLU A 121 7.77 -19.48 -22.67
N THR A 122 8.57 -19.04 -21.70
CA THR A 122 9.27 -19.93 -20.77
C THR A 122 8.28 -20.73 -19.91
N ALA A 123 7.22 -20.09 -19.41
CA ALA A 123 6.18 -20.79 -18.67
C ALA A 123 5.45 -21.82 -19.56
N VAL A 124 5.06 -21.43 -20.78
CA VAL A 124 4.42 -22.33 -21.75
C VAL A 124 5.34 -23.50 -22.13
N PHE A 125 6.63 -23.26 -22.32
CA PHE A 125 7.61 -24.30 -22.63
C PHE A 125 7.76 -25.32 -21.49
N LEU A 126 7.84 -24.83 -20.26
CA LEU A 126 8.08 -25.68 -19.09
C LEU A 126 6.83 -26.46 -18.66
N LEU A 127 5.66 -25.82 -18.69
CA LEU A 127 4.43 -26.34 -18.09
C LEU A 127 3.46 -26.93 -19.10
N GLY A 128 3.47 -26.45 -20.35
CA GLY A 128 2.50 -26.84 -21.37
C GLY A 128 2.62 -28.28 -21.87
N ASP A 129 3.68 -29.01 -21.48
CA ASP A 129 4.05 -30.29 -22.09
C ASP A 129 4.08 -30.16 -23.65
N ASP A 130 4.25 -31.22 -24.45
CA ASP A 130 4.12 -31.10 -25.91
C ASP A 130 2.65 -31.12 -26.39
N ASP A 131 1.74 -30.73 -25.49
CA ASP A 131 0.30 -30.72 -25.66
C ASP A 131 -0.20 -29.30 -26.01
N PHE A 132 -0.95 -29.18 -27.10
CA PHE A 132 -1.45 -27.88 -27.56
C PHE A 132 -2.51 -27.28 -26.63
N VAL A 133 -3.42 -28.11 -26.11
CA VAL A 133 -4.51 -27.67 -25.23
C VAL A 133 -3.91 -27.17 -23.92
N LYS A 134 -2.97 -27.92 -23.36
CA LYS A 134 -2.31 -27.53 -22.11
C LYS A 134 -1.51 -26.23 -22.27
N LYS A 135 -0.83 -26.01 -23.39
CA LYS A 135 -0.19 -24.71 -23.68
C LYS A 135 -1.17 -23.55 -23.64
N MET A 136 -2.40 -23.71 -24.16
CA MET A 136 -3.44 -22.69 -24.07
C MET A 136 -3.90 -22.47 -22.63
N GLU A 137 -4.01 -23.53 -21.82
CA GLU A 137 -4.36 -23.41 -20.40
C GLU A 137 -3.31 -22.62 -19.61
N ILE A 138 -2.01 -22.83 -19.88
CA ILE A 138 -0.94 -22.05 -19.23
C ILE A 138 -1.03 -20.56 -19.58
N GLN A 139 -1.39 -20.21 -20.82
CA GLN A 139 -1.57 -18.81 -21.20
C GLN A 139 -2.69 -18.12 -20.40
N LYS A 140 -3.75 -18.85 -20.04
CA LYS A 140 -4.86 -18.33 -19.24
C LYS A 140 -4.45 -17.94 -17.81
N LEU A 141 -3.34 -18.47 -17.29
CA LEU A 141 -2.84 -18.12 -15.96
C LEU A 141 -2.41 -16.64 -15.87
N PHE A 142 -2.22 -15.98 -17.01
CA PHE A 142 -1.85 -14.56 -17.11
C PHE A 142 -3.05 -13.65 -17.46
N TRP A 143 -4.27 -14.20 -17.61
CA TRP A 143 -5.45 -13.39 -17.89
C TRP A 143 -5.88 -12.56 -16.68
N ALA A 144 -6.57 -11.44 -16.95
CA ALA A 144 -6.98 -10.47 -15.93
C ALA A 144 -7.94 -11.04 -14.85
N ASP A 145 -8.71 -12.08 -15.19
CA ASP A 145 -9.61 -12.77 -14.28
C ASP A 145 -8.92 -13.84 -13.41
N HIS A 146 -7.67 -14.19 -13.73
CA HIS A 146 -6.91 -15.15 -12.96
C HIS A 146 -6.47 -14.55 -11.61
N LEU A 147 -6.27 -15.41 -10.60
CA LEU A 147 -5.83 -15.00 -9.26
C LEU A 147 -4.57 -14.14 -9.30
N PHE A 148 -3.60 -14.50 -10.18
CA PHE A 148 -2.32 -13.83 -10.24
C PHE A 148 -2.41 -12.38 -10.68
N ASP A 149 -3.24 -12.06 -11.69
CA ASP A 149 -3.42 -10.66 -12.11
C ASP A 149 -4.42 -9.92 -11.22
N SER A 150 -5.54 -10.55 -10.86
CA SER A 150 -6.58 -9.91 -10.02
C SER A 150 -6.06 -9.46 -8.65
N LYS A 151 -5.12 -10.21 -8.05
CA LYS A 151 -4.42 -9.83 -6.81
C LYS A 151 -3.06 -9.16 -7.03
N LYS A 152 -2.67 -8.92 -8.29
CA LYS A 152 -1.35 -8.38 -8.70
C LYS A 152 -0.20 -9.11 -8.00
N ILE A 153 -0.27 -10.44 -7.97
CA ILE A 153 0.78 -11.33 -7.48
C ILE A 153 1.86 -11.45 -8.56
N LEU A 154 1.44 -11.77 -9.78
CA LEU A 154 2.30 -12.03 -10.92
C LEU A 154 1.58 -11.69 -12.23
N TRP A 155 2.30 -11.12 -13.20
CA TRP A 155 1.76 -10.70 -14.50
C TRP A 155 2.84 -10.69 -15.57
N LEU A 156 2.46 -10.49 -16.84
CA LEU A 156 3.41 -10.29 -17.94
C LEU A 156 3.69 -8.79 -18.15
N ASP A 157 4.96 -8.47 -18.38
CA ASP A 157 5.37 -7.13 -18.83
C ASP A 157 4.80 -6.84 -20.23
N GLU A 158 4.47 -5.58 -20.50
CA GLU A 158 3.94 -5.18 -21.80
C GLU A 158 5.02 -5.31 -22.89
N VAL A 159 4.60 -5.82 -24.05
CA VAL A 159 5.46 -5.99 -25.23
C VAL A 159 5.15 -4.94 -26.30
N PRO A 160 6.13 -4.55 -27.14
CA PRO A 160 5.91 -3.69 -28.29
C PRO A 160 4.78 -4.17 -29.20
N ALA A 161 4.09 -3.21 -29.84
CA ALA A 161 3.00 -3.51 -30.74
C ALA A 161 3.43 -4.45 -31.88
N GLY A 162 2.70 -5.56 -32.04
CA GLY A 162 2.98 -6.60 -33.03
C GLY A 162 3.79 -7.79 -32.50
N GLU A 163 4.34 -7.70 -31.29
CA GLU A 163 4.97 -8.84 -30.62
C GLU A 163 3.92 -9.73 -29.91
N PRO A 164 4.16 -11.04 -29.79
CA PRO A 164 3.29 -11.93 -29.01
C PRO A 164 3.31 -11.56 -27.53
N GLU A 165 2.13 -11.57 -26.89
CA GLU A 165 1.99 -11.25 -25.45
C GLU A 165 2.87 -12.14 -24.56
N MET A 166 3.02 -13.42 -24.91
CA MET A 166 3.84 -14.38 -24.16
C MET A 166 5.34 -14.09 -24.23
N SER A 167 5.80 -13.22 -25.12
CA SER A 167 7.19 -12.74 -25.13
C SER A 167 7.46 -11.75 -23.98
N GLY A 168 6.41 -11.29 -23.28
CA GLY A 168 6.52 -10.46 -22.08
C GLY A 168 7.25 -11.17 -20.94
N LYS A 169 8.04 -10.42 -20.17
CA LYS A 169 8.74 -10.94 -18.98
C LYS A 169 7.72 -11.28 -17.90
N ILE A 170 7.96 -12.38 -17.18
CA ILE A 170 7.16 -12.69 -16.01
C ILE A 170 7.63 -11.80 -14.86
N LEU A 171 6.73 -10.97 -14.36
CA LEU A 171 6.95 -10.09 -13.22
C LEU A 171 6.23 -10.65 -11.99
N ILE A 172 6.87 -10.56 -10.82
CA ILE A 172 6.28 -10.89 -9.52
C ILE A 172 6.28 -9.65 -8.63
N SER A 173 5.20 -9.45 -7.89
CA SER A 173 5.11 -8.38 -6.91
C SER A 173 6.16 -8.57 -5.82
N LYS A 174 6.96 -7.51 -5.61
CA LYS A 174 8.03 -7.48 -4.61
C LYS A 174 7.53 -7.85 -3.20
N GLU A 175 6.29 -7.47 -2.88
CA GLU A 175 5.72 -7.76 -1.56
C GLU A 175 5.48 -9.26 -1.36
N TYR A 176 4.92 -9.93 -2.37
CA TYR A 176 4.72 -11.37 -2.34
C TYR A 176 6.06 -12.10 -2.37
N LEU A 177 6.99 -11.65 -3.20
CA LEU A 177 8.35 -12.16 -3.26
C LEU A 177 9.06 -12.07 -1.89
N ASP A 178 9.05 -10.89 -1.27
CA ASP A 178 9.65 -10.68 0.06
C ASP A 178 8.96 -11.55 1.13
N SER A 179 7.62 -11.67 1.07
CA SER A 179 6.85 -12.54 1.98
C SER A 179 7.20 -14.02 1.81
N PHE A 180 7.43 -14.49 0.58
CA PHE A 180 7.81 -15.89 0.34
C PHE A 180 9.26 -16.17 0.75
N ILE A 181 10.19 -15.23 0.51
CA ILE A 181 11.61 -15.41 0.80
C ILE A 181 11.93 -15.19 2.29
N PHE A 182 11.44 -14.10 2.87
CA PHE A 182 11.82 -13.66 4.22
C PHE A 182 10.76 -13.95 5.28
N GLY A 183 9.55 -14.32 4.88
CA GLY A 183 8.44 -14.57 5.79
C GLY A 183 7.72 -13.32 6.29
N GLU A 184 8.16 -12.13 5.88
CA GLU A 184 7.58 -10.84 6.25
C GLU A 184 7.02 -10.14 5.01
N ALA A 185 5.75 -9.74 5.06
CA ALA A 185 5.19 -8.86 4.04
C ALA A 185 5.79 -7.45 4.23
N THR A 186 6.58 -6.99 3.27
CA THR A 186 7.13 -5.64 3.32
C THR A 186 6.04 -4.63 3.02
N GLN A 187 5.89 -3.63 3.90
CA GLN A 187 4.96 -2.54 3.62
C GLN A 187 5.51 -1.72 2.45
N PRO A 188 4.66 -1.33 1.47
CA PRO A 188 5.14 -0.54 0.35
C PRO A 188 5.71 0.78 0.86
N LYS A 189 6.95 1.05 0.46
CA LYS A 189 7.64 2.30 0.79
C LYS A 189 7.11 3.41 -0.10
N PHE A 190 6.89 4.57 0.51
CA PHE A 190 6.56 5.78 -0.24
C PHE A 190 7.63 6.05 -1.29
N SER A 191 7.23 6.15 -2.54
CA SER A 191 8.11 6.39 -3.68
C SER A 191 7.31 7.00 -4.84
N VAL A 192 7.99 7.39 -5.93
CA VAL A 192 7.31 7.84 -7.15
C VAL A 192 6.36 6.78 -7.69
N ASN A 193 6.76 5.50 -7.60
CA ASN A 193 5.96 4.35 -8.06
C ASN A 193 4.87 3.93 -7.06
N PHE A 194 4.89 4.49 -5.85
CA PHE A 194 3.86 4.24 -4.83
C PHE A 194 3.66 5.50 -3.97
N PRO A 195 2.94 6.51 -4.49
CA PRO A 195 2.79 7.82 -3.85
C PRO A 195 1.76 7.81 -2.71
N ALA A 196 1.85 6.82 -1.81
CA ALA A 196 0.97 6.71 -0.65
C ALA A 196 1.77 6.42 0.64
N LYS A 197 1.36 7.06 1.74
CA LYS A 197 1.98 6.94 3.06
C LYS A 197 0.97 6.39 4.06
N ILE A 198 1.40 5.44 4.89
CA ILE A 198 0.55 4.97 5.98
C ILE A 198 0.38 6.07 7.04
N ILE A 199 -0.86 6.30 7.47
CA ILE A 199 -1.18 7.13 8.63
C ILE A 199 -1.29 6.22 9.86
N ARG A 200 -0.54 6.57 10.90
CA ARG A 200 -0.68 5.97 12.24
C ARG A 200 -0.81 7.07 13.27
N THR A 201 -1.57 6.79 14.32
CA THR A 201 -1.67 7.67 15.49
C THR A 201 -1.49 6.86 16.76
N LYS A 202 -0.81 7.47 17.74
CA LYS A 202 -0.70 6.92 19.11
C LYS A 202 -1.86 7.38 20.00
N LEU A 203 -2.61 8.38 19.56
CA LEU A 203 -3.75 8.93 20.29
C LEU A 203 -4.94 7.98 20.26
N GLU A 204 -5.90 8.24 21.15
CA GLU A 204 -7.16 7.53 21.31
C GLU A 204 -8.36 8.45 21.04
N TRP A 205 -9.56 7.88 20.91
CA TRP A 205 -10.78 8.66 20.69
C TRP A 205 -11.08 9.69 21.77
N LYS A 206 -10.63 9.46 23.02
CA LYS A 206 -10.75 10.43 24.13
C LYS A 206 -9.92 11.69 23.90
N ASP A 207 -8.89 11.62 23.07
CA ASP A 207 -7.99 12.74 22.75
C ASP A 207 -8.57 13.63 21.63
N LEU A 208 -9.58 13.13 20.90
CA LEU A 208 -10.31 13.88 19.89
C LEU A 208 -11.53 14.56 20.52
N VAL A 209 -11.46 15.89 20.65
CA VAL A 209 -12.58 16.71 21.15
C VAL A 209 -13.36 17.27 19.98
N ILE A 210 -14.61 16.85 19.86
CA ILE A 210 -15.56 17.22 18.79
C ILE A 210 -16.97 17.37 19.36
N ASN A 211 -17.85 18.06 18.62
CA ASN A 211 -19.25 18.23 18.99
C ASN A 211 -20.04 16.91 18.82
N ASP A 212 -21.24 16.85 19.41
CA ASP A 212 -22.01 15.60 19.44
C ASP A 212 -22.55 15.20 18.06
N GLU A 213 -22.93 16.17 17.21
CA GLU A 213 -23.32 15.94 15.82
C GLU A 213 -22.22 15.20 15.04
N LEU A 214 -20.97 15.66 15.13
CA LEU A 214 -19.85 15.03 14.45
C LEU A 214 -19.51 13.65 15.04
N LYS A 215 -19.74 13.45 16.35
CA LYS A 215 -19.57 12.12 16.97
C LYS A 215 -20.57 11.11 16.41
N GLU A 216 -21.83 11.50 16.25
CA GLU A 216 -22.87 10.64 15.66
C GLU A 216 -22.51 10.27 14.22
N GLN A 217 -22.12 11.24 13.40
CA GLN A 217 -21.68 10.97 12.03
C GLN A 217 -20.47 10.02 11.98
N ILE A 218 -19.47 10.22 12.84
CA ILE A 218 -18.32 9.30 12.93
C ILE A 218 -18.76 7.89 13.37
N HIS A 219 -19.74 7.78 14.26
CA HIS A 219 -20.28 6.50 14.68
C HIS A 219 -20.96 5.75 13.53
N GLU A 220 -21.63 6.45 12.61
CA GLU A 220 -22.16 5.85 11.37
C GLU A 220 -21.04 5.30 10.49
N LEU A 221 -19.94 6.05 10.31
CA LEU A 221 -18.76 5.60 9.56
C LEU A 221 -18.17 4.32 10.17
N LYS A 222 -18.02 4.29 11.50
CA LYS A 222 -17.55 3.11 12.24
C LYS A 222 -18.47 1.91 12.03
N SER A 223 -19.78 2.15 12.10
CA SER A 223 -20.80 1.10 11.93
C SER A 223 -20.73 0.51 10.53
N TRP A 224 -20.60 1.35 9.51
CA TRP A 224 -20.42 0.87 8.14
C TRP A 224 -19.16 0.02 8.00
N LEU A 225 -18.00 0.47 8.50
CA LEU A 225 -16.74 -0.30 8.42
C LEU A 225 -16.85 -1.68 9.08
N LYS A 226 -17.61 -1.79 10.17
CA LYS A 226 -17.75 -3.02 10.93
C LYS A 226 -18.77 -3.99 10.33
N TYR A 227 -19.89 -3.49 9.82
CA TYR A 227 -21.03 -4.32 9.44
C TYR A 227 -21.22 -4.47 7.93
N ASN A 228 -20.50 -3.72 7.09
CA ASN A 228 -20.67 -3.78 5.63
C ASN A 228 -20.43 -5.18 5.05
N SER A 229 -19.42 -5.92 5.53
CA SER A 229 -19.16 -7.29 5.06
C SER A 229 -20.31 -8.25 5.38
N ILE A 230 -20.94 -8.09 6.54
CA ILE A 230 -22.11 -8.87 6.97
C ILE A 230 -23.32 -8.53 6.09
N LEU A 231 -23.57 -7.24 5.84
CA LEU A 231 -24.66 -6.80 4.96
C LEU A 231 -24.53 -7.37 3.55
N ILE A 232 -23.32 -7.36 2.99
CA ILE A 232 -23.07 -7.86 1.63
C ILE A 232 -23.18 -9.40 1.59
N ASN A 233 -22.48 -10.10 2.48
CA ASN A 233 -22.30 -11.55 2.38
C ASN A 233 -23.43 -12.36 3.04
N GLU A 234 -23.93 -11.91 4.19
CA GLU A 234 -24.92 -12.66 4.97
C GLU A 234 -26.35 -12.20 4.65
N TRP A 235 -26.55 -10.89 4.46
CA TRP A 235 -27.88 -10.34 4.20
C TRP A 235 -28.21 -10.22 2.70
N GLY A 236 -27.27 -10.61 1.82
CA GLY A 236 -27.48 -10.65 0.37
C GLY A 236 -27.68 -9.27 -0.27
N MET A 237 -27.17 -8.20 0.35
CA MET A 237 -27.36 -6.82 -0.13
C MET A 237 -26.35 -6.41 -1.22
N ALA A 238 -25.50 -7.31 -1.69
CA ALA A 238 -24.44 -7.06 -2.67
C ALA A 238 -24.91 -6.35 -3.95
N GLY A 239 -26.14 -6.62 -4.43
CA GLY A 239 -26.70 -5.99 -5.63
C GLY A 239 -27.54 -4.74 -5.38
N ARG A 240 -27.70 -4.30 -4.12
CA ARG A 240 -28.61 -3.22 -3.72
C ARG A 240 -27.93 -2.03 -3.04
N ILE A 241 -26.65 -2.17 -2.69
CA ILE A 241 -25.87 -1.12 -2.05
C ILE A 241 -24.71 -0.75 -2.98
N ASN A 242 -24.43 0.55 -3.13
CA ASN A 242 -23.22 0.98 -3.82
C ASN A 242 -22.01 0.42 -3.08
N ASN A 243 -21.15 -0.29 -3.81
CA ASN A 243 -19.96 -0.85 -3.19
C ASN A 243 -19.02 0.29 -2.74
N GLY A 244 -18.65 0.28 -1.47
CA GLY A 244 -17.77 1.27 -0.85
C GLY A 244 -18.46 2.47 -0.21
N TYR A 245 -17.72 3.14 0.66
CA TYR A 245 -18.20 4.29 1.43
C TYR A 245 -17.30 5.49 1.24
N LYS A 246 -17.89 6.57 0.76
CA LYS A 246 -17.20 7.80 0.42
C LYS A 246 -17.58 8.87 1.44
N ALA A 247 -16.61 9.35 2.19
CA ALA A 247 -16.79 10.40 3.19
C ALA A 247 -15.97 11.65 2.84
N LEU A 248 -16.57 12.83 3.01
CA LEU A 248 -15.89 14.12 2.88
C LEU A 248 -15.76 14.78 4.25
N LEU A 249 -14.53 15.02 4.70
CA LEU A 249 -14.22 15.82 5.88
C LEU A 249 -13.90 17.25 5.43
N TYR A 250 -14.63 18.25 5.89
CA TYR A 250 -14.34 19.63 5.54
C TYR A 250 -14.32 20.56 6.74
N GLY A 251 -13.48 21.58 6.68
CA GLY A 251 -13.37 22.56 7.75
C GLY A 251 -11.97 23.19 7.79
N PRO A 252 -11.73 24.15 8.69
CA PRO A 252 -10.42 24.79 8.83
C PRO A 252 -9.29 23.78 9.08
N SER A 253 -8.05 24.16 8.75
CA SER A 253 -6.87 23.35 9.10
C SER A 253 -6.74 23.23 10.63
N GLY A 254 -6.11 22.14 11.09
CA GLY A 254 -5.87 21.90 12.52
C GLY A 254 -7.11 21.53 13.35
N THR A 255 -8.24 21.20 12.73
CA THR A 255 -9.48 20.82 13.43
C THR A 255 -9.62 19.32 13.71
N GLY A 256 -8.65 18.49 13.30
CA GLY A 256 -8.63 17.05 13.62
C GLY A 256 -9.08 16.10 12.50
N LYS A 257 -9.20 16.56 11.25
CA LYS A 257 -9.55 15.72 10.08
C LYS A 257 -8.63 14.51 9.93
N THR A 258 -7.32 14.73 9.77
CA THR A 258 -6.32 13.65 9.62
C THR A 258 -6.22 12.75 10.86
N LEU A 259 -6.39 13.33 12.07
CA LEU A 259 -6.41 12.55 13.31
C LEU A 259 -7.60 11.59 13.36
N THR A 260 -8.79 12.07 13.01
CA THR A 260 -10.02 11.26 12.96
C THR A 260 -9.85 10.06 12.05
N VAL A 261 -9.23 10.27 10.89
CA VAL A 261 -8.94 9.22 9.91
C VAL A 261 -7.98 8.17 10.46
N GLY A 262 -6.90 8.59 11.12
CA GLY A 262 -5.98 7.67 11.80
C GLY A 262 -6.65 6.87 12.93
N LEU A 263 -7.56 7.50 13.69
CA LEU A 263 -8.33 6.85 14.74
C LEU A 263 -9.34 5.83 14.17
N LEU A 264 -9.99 6.15 13.05
CA LEU A 264 -10.87 5.21 12.34
C LEU A 264 -10.13 3.95 11.93
N GLY A 265 -8.96 4.07 11.28
CA GLY A 265 -8.14 2.92 10.91
C GLY A 265 -7.72 2.06 12.11
N LYS A 266 -7.27 2.72 13.18
CA LYS A 266 -6.88 2.05 14.43
C LYS A 266 -8.05 1.27 15.07
N GLU A 267 -9.24 1.85 15.10
CA GLU A 267 -10.45 1.23 15.68
C GLU A 267 -10.81 -0.09 14.99
N VAL A 268 -10.73 -0.11 13.65
CA VAL A 268 -11.16 -1.26 12.84
C VAL A 268 -10.00 -2.18 12.43
N GLY A 269 -8.78 -1.90 12.90
CA GLY A 269 -7.58 -2.66 12.58
C GLY A 269 -7.21 -2.64 11.09
N LYS A 270 -7.55 -1.56 10.37
CA LYS A 270 -7.23 -1.40 8.94
C LYS A 270 -6.16 -0.34 8.74
N ASP A 271 -5.22 -0.63 7.84
CA ASP A 271 -4.24 0.36 7.42
C ASP A 271 -4.92 1.50 6.66
N VAL A 272 -4.47 2.72 6.95
CA VAL A 272 -4.94 3.94 6.28
C VAL A 272 -3.81 4.49 5.45
N TYR A 273 -4.03 4.65 4.15
CA TYR A 273 -3.05 5.21 3.23
C TYR A 273 -3.44 6.62 2.81
N LYS A 274 -2.63 7.61 3.21
CA LYS A 274 -2.68 8.98 2.68
C LYS A 274 -2.04 9.00 1.30
N ILE A 275 -2.82 9.32 0.29
CA ILE A 275 -2.34 9.47 -1.09
C ILE A 275 -1.81 10.90 -1.26
N ASP A 276 -0.61 11.01 -1.80
CA ASP A 276 0.01 12.28 -2.14
C ASP A 276 -0.37 12.67 -3.58
N LEU A 277 -1.44 13.45 -3.69
CA LEU A 277 -2.00 13.87 -4.97
C LEU A 277 -1.02 14.69 -5.82
N SER A 278 -0.10 15.42 -5.19
CA SER A 278 0.90 16.20 -5.90
C SER A 278 1.93 15.31 -6.62
N MET A 279 2.27 14.16 -6.02
CA MET A 279 3.16 13.18 -6.64
C MET A 279 2.44 12.33 -7.68
N VAL A 280 1.16 12.02 -7.45
CA VAL A 280 0.33 11.32 -8.42
C VAL A 280 0.26 12.12 -9.73
N MET A 281 -0.10 13.41 -9.68
CA MET A 281 -0.29 14.25 -10.87
C MET A 281 1.01 14.81 -11.49
N SER A 282 2.14 14.10 -11.35
CA SER A 282 3.45 14.59 -11.82
C SER A 282 3.64 14.46 -13.34
N LYS A 283 4.68 15.11 -13.88
CA LYS A 283 4.88 15.49 -15.31
C LYS A 283 4.88 14.38 -16.37
N TYR A 284 4.76 13.10 -16.01
CA TYR A 284 4.84 11.98 -16.96
C TYR A 284 3.47 11.37 -17.18
N ILE A 285 2.80 11.85 -18.24
CA ILE A 285 1.50 11.36 -18.71
C ILE A 285 1.59 9.83 -18.90
N GLY A 286 0.78 9.07 -18.15
CA GLY A 286 0.69 7.59 -18.20
C GLY A 286 1.28 6.85 -16.99
N GLU A 287 2.33 7.37 -16.34
CA GLU A 287 2.85 6.77 -15.09
C GLU A 287 1.88 7.00 -13.92
N THR A 288 1.15 8.12 -13.94
CA THR A 288 0.10 8.48 -13.00
C THR A 288 -0.99 7.42 -12.87
N GLU A 289 -1.53 6.96 -14.00
CA GLU A 289 -2.63 5.98 -14.04
C GLU A 289 -2.17 4.62 -13.50
N LYS A 290 -0.99 4.15 -13.93
CA LYS A 290 -0.38 2.90 -13.44
C LYS A 290 -0.14 2.93 -11.93
N ASN A 291 0.34 4.06 -11.39
CA ASN A 291 0.56 4.21 -9.95
C ASN A 291 -0.76 4.23 -9.16
N LEU A 292 -1.79 4.92 -9.66
CA LEU A 292 -3.12 4.91 -9.06
C LEU A 292 -3.74 3.52 -9.11
N GLU A 293 -3.67 2.83 -10.25
CA GLU A 293 -4.17 1.47 -10.40
C GLU A 293 -3.53 0.54 -9.38
N GLN A 294 -2.21 0.60 -9.19
CA GLN A 294 -1.51 -0.18 -8.17
C GLN A 294 -1.97 0.13 -6.75
N ILE A 295 -2.19 1.41 -6.40
CA ILE A 295 -2.70 1.81 -5.08
C ILE A 295 -4.09 1.21 -4.84
N PHE A 296 -5.02 1.39 -5.79
CA PHE A 296 -6.39 0.88 -5.67
C PHE A 296 -6.45 -0.65 -5.67
N ALA A 297 -5.65 -1.33 -6.50
CA ALA A 297 -5.58 -2.79 -6.51
C ALA A 297 -5.11 -3.34 -5.16
N LYS A 298 -4.06 -2.75 -4.57
CA LYS A 298 -3.61 -3.12 -3.22
C LYS A 298 -4.64 -2.80 -2.15
N ALA A 299 -5.33 -1.67 -2.28
CA ALA A 299 -6.37 -1.28 -1.34
C ALA A 299 -7.58 -2.23 -1.40
N GLU A 300 -7.91 -2.77 -2.56
CA GLU A 300 -8.99 -3.75 -2.75
C GLU A 300 -8.62 -5.09 -2.10
N ASP A 301 -7.43 -5.61 -2.41
CA ASP A 301 -6.96 -6.90 -1.86
C ASP A 301 -6.82 -6.88 -0.33
N LYS A 302 -6.35 -5.75 0.24
CA LYS A 302 -6.10 -5.62 1.68
C LYS A 302 -7.21 -4.92 2.45
N GLY A 303 -8.24 -4.42 1.76
CA GLY A 303 -9.34 -3.68 2.36
C GLY A 303 -8.91 -2.41 3.10
N TRP A 304 -7.92 -1.69 2.58
CA TRP A 304 -7.39 -0.45 3.16
C TRP A 304 -8.42 0.68 3.25
N ILE A 305 -8.12 1.71 4.04
CA ILE A 305 -8.83 2.99 3.98
C ILE A 305 -7.96 3.95 3.17
N LEU A 306 -8.53 4.51 2.10
CA LEU A 306 -7.83 5.50 1.27
C LEU A 306 -8.16 6.90 1.76
N PHE A 307 -7.13 7.68 2.06
CA PHE A 307 -7.25 9.06 2.52
C PHE A 307 -6.64 10.03 1.52
N PHE A 308 -7.45 10.95 1.02
CA PHE A 308 -7.04 12.03 0.14
C PHE A 308 -7.09 13.34 0.93
N ASP A 309 -5.94 13.83 1.36
CA ASP A 309 -5.84 15.12 2.04
C ASP A 309 -5.70 16.24 1.02
N GLU A 310 -6.08 17.47 1.39
CA GLU A 310 -5.99 18.65 0.50
C GLU A 310 -6.70 18.45 -0.85
N ALA A 311 -7.86 17.80 -0.80
CA ALA A 311 -8.65 17.45 -1.97
C ALA A 311 -9.12 18.68 -2.78
N ASP A 312 -9.10 19.89 -2.20
CA ASP A 312 -9.31 21.14 -2.93
C ASP A 312 -8.34 21.35 -4.09
N SER A 313 -7.15 20.74 -4.07
CA SER A 313 -6.23 20.73 -5.21
C SER A 313 -6.77 19.96 -6.42
N LEU A 314 -7.61 18.93 -6.21
CA LEU A 314 -8.27 18.17 -7.27
C LEU A 314 -9.53 18.86 -7.79
N PHE A 315 -10.23 19.55 -6.89
CA PHE A 315 -11.57 20.10 -7.12
C PHE A 315 -11.58 21.60 -7.31
N GLY A 316 -10.43 22.26 -7.46
CA GLY A 316 -10.37 23.66 -7.82
C GLY A 316 -11.27 23.92 -9.03
N LYS A 317 -12.07 25.00 -8.99
CA LYS A 317 -12.97 25.38 -10.09
C LYS A 317 -12.18 25.27 -11.39
N ARG A 318 -12.58 24.33 -12.25
CA ARG A 318 -11.95 24.03 -13.55
C ARG A 318 -11.44 25.34 -14.14
N THR A 319 -10.12 25.53 -14.18
CA THR A 319 -9.57 26.69 -14.86
C THR A 319 -10.09 26.62 -16.28
N ASN A 320 -10.67 27.73 -16.77
CA ASN A 320 -11.08 27.83 -18.17
C ASN A 320 -9.90 27.37 -19.01
N VAL A 321 -10.07 26.24 -19.72
CA VAL A 321 -9.04 25.57 -20.52
C VAL A 321 -8.39 26.62 -21.42
N ARG A 322 -7.16 27.01 -21.10
CA ARG A 322 -6.38 27.93 -21.94
C ARG A 322 -5.31 27.18 -22.71
N ASP A 323 -4.79 26.08 -22.15
CA ASP A 323 -3.70 25.31 -22.75
C ASP A 323 -3.97 23.79 -22.79
N ALA A 324 -3.25 23.09 -23.68
CA ALA A 324 -3.32 21.63 -23.80
C ALA A 324 -2.97 20.90 -22.49
N HIS A 325 -2.09 21.48 -21.66
CA HIS A 325 -1.75 20.95 -20.33
C HIS A 325 -2.95 20.90 -19.37
N ASP A 326 -3.86 21.86 -19.42
CA ASP A 326 -5.07 21.88 -18.58
C ASP A 326 -6.03 20.73 -18.97
N LYS A 327 -6.05 20.33 -20.24
CA LYS A 327 -6.89 19.23 -20.72
C LYS A 327 -6.45 17.87 -20.15
N TYR A 328 -5.13 17.63 -20.10
CA TYR A 328 -4.58 16.39 -19.56
C TYR A 328 -4.76 16.31 -18.04
N ALA A 329 -4.55 17.40 -17.31
CA ALA A 329 -4.82 17.45 -15.87
C ALA A 329 -6.29 17.12 -15.54
N ASN A 330 -7.24 17.61 -16.35
CA ASN A 330 -8.66 17.28 -16.19
C ASN A 330 -8.98 15.80 -16.47
N GLN A 331 -8.25 15.14 -17.39
CA GLN A 331 -8.41 13.71 -17.65
C GLN A 331 -7.91 12.87 -16.48
N GLU A 332 -6.73 13.18 -15.93
CA GLU A 332 -6.19 12.47 -14.76
C GLU A 332 -7.09 12.61 -13.53
N VAL A 333 -7.64 13.81 -13.29
CA VAL A 333 -8.63 14.02 -12.23
C VAL A 333 -9.89 13.19 -12.50
N SER A 334 -10.38 13.15 -13.74
CA SER A 334 -11.57 12.34 -14.09
C SER A 334 -11.33 10.85 -13.85
N TYR A 335 -10.15 10.34 -14.21
CA TYR A 335 -9.74 8.95 -13.95
C TYR A 335 -9.69 8.68 -12.44
N LEU A 336 -9.04 9.54 -11.65
CA LEU A 336 -9.00 9.40 -10.20
C LEU A 336 -10.40 9.35 -9.59
N LEU A 337 -11.31 10.20 -10.04
CA LEU A 337 -12.69 10.21 -9.55
C LEU A 337 -13.42 8.92 -9.89
N GLN A 338 -13.26 8.40 -11.10
CA GLN A 338 -13.81 7.10 -11.49
C GLN A 338 -13.27 5.99 -10.57
N ARG A 339 -11.96 5.95 -10.30
CA ARG A 339 -11.36 4.95 -9.41
C ARG A 339 -11.85 5.07 -7.97
N ILE A 340 -12.06 6.30 -7.47
CA ILE A 340 -12.68 6.55 -6.16
C ILE A 340 -14.09 5.95 -6.11
N GLU A 341 -14.87 6.08 -7.19
CA GLU A 341 -16.23 5.55 -7.26
C GLU A 341 -16.27 4.02 -7.31
N GLU A 342 -15.40 3.42 -8.12
CA GLU A 342 -15.28 1.97 -8.31
C GLU A 342 -14.72 1.24 -7.09
N TYR A 343 -13.99 1.93 -6.22
CA TYR A 343 -13.41 1.30 -5.04
C TYR A 343 -14.49 0.86 -4.04
N ASN A 344 -14.47 -0.43 -3.69
CA ASN A 344 -15.47 -1.06 -2.82
C ASN A 344 -15.17 -0.87 -1.32
N GLY A 345 -14.02 -0.30 -0.98
CA GLY A 345 -13.64 0.03 0.40
C GLY A 345 -14.07 1.43 0.82
N MET A 346 -13.43 1.93 1.89
CA MET A 346 -13.69 3.28 2.40
C MET A 346 -12.72 4.28 1.78
N VAL A 347 -13.27 5.34 1.19
CA VAL A 347 -12.52 6.52 0.75
C VAL A 347 -12.90 7.71 1.61
N ILE A 348 -11.90 8.39 2.16
CA ILE A 348 -12.09 9.61 2.93
C ILE A 348 -11.33 10.73 2.22
N LEU A 349 -12.04 11.79 1.83
CA LEU A 349 -11.47 13.01 1.29
C LEU A 349 -11.48 14.09 2.36
N ALA A 350 -10.41 14.89 2.48
CA ALA A 350 -10.36 16.05 3.35
C ALA A 350 -10.08 17.33 2.55
N THR A 351 -10.82 18.40 2.86
CA THR A 351 -10.60 19.71 2.25
C THR A 351 -10.75 20.84 3.26
N ASN A 352 -10.07 21.96 3.01
CA ASN A 352 -10.33 23.21 3.73
C ASN A 352 -11.37 24.09 3.02
N MET A 353 -11.65 23.83 1.74
CA MET A 353 -12.47 24.69 0.88
C MET A 353 -13.63 23.93 0.23
N LYS A 354 -14.67 23.59 1.02
CA LYS A 354 -15.86 22.88 0.52
C LYS A 354 -16.50 23.55 -0.70
N ASN A 355 -16.55 24.88 -0.73
CA ASN A 355 -17.22 25.65 -1.80
C ASN A 355 -16.53 25.53 -3.17
N ASN A 356 -15.34 24.93 -3.24
CA ASN A 356 -14.67 24.67 -4.51
C ASN A 356 -15.18 23.37 -5.17
N ILE A 357 -15.76 22.45 -4.39
CA ILE A 357 -16.22 21.16 -4.89
C ILE A 357 -17.57 21.31 -5.60
N ASP A 358 -17.69 20.75 -6.81
CA ASP A 358 -18.92 20.73 -7.60
C ASP A 358 -20.04 19.93 -6.90
N ASP A 359 -21.27 20.46 -6.94
CA ASP A 359 -22.47 19.85 -6.39
C ASP A 359 -22.72 18.44 -6.96
N ALA A 360 -22.39 18.20 -8.22
CA ALA A 360 -22.52 16.87 -8.83
C ALA A 360 -21.63 15.83 -8.14
N PHE A 361 -20.43 16.25 -7.70
CA PHE A 361 -19.52 15.38 -6.95
C PHE A 361 -19.95 15.23 -5.50
N MET A 362 -20.43 16.31 -4.87
CA MET A 362 -20.96 16.30 -3.51
C MET A 362 -22.06 15.25 -3.31
N ARG A 363 -22.91 15.00 -4.32
CA ARG A 363 -23.98 13.98 -4.29
C ARG A 363 -23.49 12.54 -4.27
N ARG A 364 -22.21 12.29 -4.59
CA ARG A 364 -21.62 10.94 -4.63
C ARG A 364 -21.07 10.51 -3.26
N PHE A 365 -20.95 11.43 -2.31
CA PHE A 365 -20.55 11.12 -0.95
C PHE A 365 -21.69 10.52 -0.14
N ASN A 366 -21.40 9.46 0.60
CA ASN A 366 -22.32 8.86 1.57
C ASN A 366 -22.42 9.73 2.83
N ALA A 367 -21.31 10.38 3.22
CA ALA A 367 -21.27 11.23 4.40
C ALA A 367 -20.42 12.49 4.18
N ILE A 368 -20.88 13.61 4.73
CA ILE A 368 -20.20 14.90 4.67
C ILE A 368 -20.09 15.45 6.10
N LEU A 369 -18.87 15.41 6.64
CA LEU A 369 -18.58 15.73 8.04
C LEU A 369 -17.96 17.13 8.13
N LYS A 370 -18.60 18.00 8.91
CA LYS A 370 -18.14 19.37 9.14
C LYS A 370 -17.29 19.47 10.40
N PHE A 371 -16.05 19.87 10.23
CA PHE A 371 -15.14 20.21 11.32
C PHE A 371 -15.17 21.73 11.54
N THR A 372 -15.50 22.13 12.75
CA THR A 372 -15.51 23.54 13.16
C THR A 372 -14.35 23.85 14.10
N VAL A 373 -14.03 25.13 14.24
CA VAL A 373 -13.15 25.55 15.34
C VAL A 373 -13.86 25.20 16.66
N PRO A 374 -13.18 24.55 17.62
CA PRO A 374 -13.79 24.14 18.88
C PRO A 374 -14.30 25.34 19.69
N GLU A 375 -15.38 25.16 20.44
CA GLU A 375 -15.90 26.17 21.36
C GLU A 375 -15.00 26.33 22.59
N ALA A 376 -15.23 27.37 23.42
CA ALA A 376 -14.39 27.65 24.58
C ALA A 376 -14.28 26.45 25.56
N ALA A 377 -15.40 25.78 25.84
CA ALA A 377 -15.41 24.59 26.70
C ALA A 377 -14.58 23.43 26.11
N ASP A 378 -14.66 23.23 24.80
CA ASP A 378 -13.91 22.18 24.10
C ASP A 378 -12.42 22.54 23.98
N ARG A 379 -12.08 23.81 23.74
CA ARG A 379 -10.69 24.29 23.78
C ARG A 379 -10.06 24.03 25.14
N ALA A 380 -10.76 24.29 26.24
CA ALA A 380 -10.25 23.98 27.58
C ALA A 380 -9.92 22.48 27.75
N LYS A 381 -10.77 21.59 27.22
CA LYS A 381 -10.49 20.14 27.20
C LYS A 381 -9.25 19.81 26.35
N ILE A 382 -9.15 20.38 25.15
CA ILE A 382 -8.00 20.17 24.24
C ILE A 382 -6.71 20.63 24.90
N TRP A 383 -6.70 21.80 25.54
CA TRP A 383 -5.55 22.30 26.31
C TRP A 383 -5.14 21.30 27.39
N LYS A 384 -6.09 20.84 28.21
CA LYS A 384 -5.84 19.87 29.28
C LYS A 384 -5.24 18.55 28.75
N LEU A 385 -5.76 18.06 27.62
CA LEU A 385 -5.28 16.82 26.99
C LEU A 385 -3.92 16.98 26.29
N SER A 386 -3.60 18.19 25.84
CA SER A 386 -2.37 18.47 25.10
C SER A 386 -1.16 18.65 26.01
N PHE A 387 -1.35 19.10 27.26
CA PHE A 387 -0.27 19.23 28.23
C PHE A 387 0.16 17.88 28.82
N PRO A 388 1.44 17.73 29.22
CA PRO A 388 1.87 16.58 30.01
C PRO A 388 1.08 16.46 31.32
N GLU A 389 0.72 15.24 31.74
CA GLU A 389 -0.06 15.00 32.97
C GLU A 389 0.62 15.55 34.24
N GLU A 390 1.96 15.57 34.26
CA GLU A 390 2.77 16.04 35.39
C GLU A 390 3.16 17.53 35.29
N ALA A 391 2.59 18.29 34.35
CA ALA A 391 2.92 19.71 34.18
C ALA A 391 2.42 20.54 35.37
N LEU A 392 3.32 21.33 35.95
CA LEU A 392 2.99 22.33 36.98
C LEU A 392 2.75 23.67 36.31
N PHE A 393 1.54 24.21 36.44
CA PHE A 393 1.16 25.47 35.82
C PHE A 393 1.37 26.64 36.78
N LEU A 394 2.24 27.58 36.41
CA LEU A 394 2.60 28.74 37.22
C LEU A 394 2.28 30.05 36.51
N ASN A 395 2.07 31.12 37.28
CA ASN A 395 2.13 32.49 36.75
C ASN A 395 3.53 33.09 36.99
N GLU A 396 3.75 34.32 36.52
CA GLU A 396 5.03 35.04 36.70
C GLU A 396 5.44 35.22 38.17
N LYS A 397 4.47 35.19 39.08
CA LYS A 397 4.68 35.27 40.53
C LYS A 397 4.96 33.91 41.17
N HIS A 398 5.09 32.85 40.38
CA HIS A 398 5.30 31.47 40.83
C HIS A 398 4.12 30.88 41.61
N GLU A 399 2.92 31.41 41.41
CA GLU A 399 1.68 30.89 42.00
C GLU A 399 1.04 29.87 41.05
N THR A 400 0.46 28.82 41.61
CA THR A 400 -0.22 27.78 40.82
C THR A 400 -1.50 28.34 40.18
N VAL A 401 -1.67 28.13 38.88
CA VAL A 401 -2.84 28.61 38.11
C VAL A 401 -3.42 27.51 37.23
N VAL A 402 -4.69 27.66 36.83
CA VAL A 402 -5.35 26.74 35.89
C VAL A 402 -5.27 27.32 34.48
N ILE A 403 -4.12 27.16 33.82
CA ILE A 403 -3.88 27.72 32.48
C ILE A 403 -4.98 27.36 31.48
N PRO A 404 -5.43 26.09 31.34
CA PRO A 404 -6.46 25.73 30.37
C PRO A 404 -7.74 26.57 30.45
N ASP A 405 -8.14 26.99 31.67
CA ASP A 405 -9.32 27.84 31.87
C ASP A 405 -9.07 29.31 31.54
N LEU A 406 -7.83 29.79 31.72
CA LEU A 406 -7.44 31.17 31.44
C LEU A 406 -7.33 31.43 29.93
N VAL A 407 -6.89 30.43 29.15
CA VAL A 407 -6.63 30.59 27.72
C VAL A 407 -7.75 30.10 26.81
N LYS A 408 -8.83 29.54 27.38
CA LYS A 408 -9.94 28.95 26.59
C LYS A 408 -10.67 29.94 25.70
N ASN A 409 -10.61 31.24 25.97
CA ASN A 409 -11.31 32.26 25.18
C ASN A 409 -10.57 32.66 23.89
N TYR A 410 -9.29 32.28 23.75
CA TYR A 410 -8.57 32.48 22.49
C TYR A 410 -9.09 31.52 21.42
N VAL A 411 -9.61 32.07 20.32
CA VAL A 411 -10.25 31.31 19.23
C VAL A 411 -9.20 30.76 18.27
N ILE A 412 -8.66 29.59 18.60
CA ILE A 412 -7.65 28.87 17.82
C ILE A 412 -8.05 27.40 17.58
N SER A 413 -7.48 26.78 16.55
CA SER A 413 -7.72 25.37 16.21
C SER A 413 -7.04 24.42 17.20
N GLY A 414 -7.44 23.14 17.22
CA GLY A 414 -6.78 22.12 18.04
C GLY A 414 -5.30 21.93 17.69
N GLY A 415 -4.96 21.97 16.39
CA GLY A 415 -3.57 21.92 15.93
C GLY A 415 -2.76 23.13 16.42
N SER A 416 -3.36 24.32 16.39
CA SER A 416 -2.73 25.54 16.91
C SER A 416 -2.52 25.45 18.43
N ILE A 417 -3.47 24.85 19.18
CA ILE A 417 -3.31 24.57 20.61
C ILE A 417 -2.11 23.65 20.86
N VAL A 418 -2.01 22.53 20.14
CA VAL A 418 -0.90 21.58 20.27
C VAL A 418 0.45 22.26 19.98
N ASN A 419 0.51 23.09 18.94
CA ASN A 419 1.72 23.86 18.62
C ASN A 419 2.09 24.84 19.75
N ALA A 420 1.11 25.55 20.30
CA ALA A 420 1.33 26.48 21.42
C ALA A 420 1.79 25.76 22.69
N VAL A 421 1.22 24.58 23.00
CA VAL A 421 1.70 23.72 24.10
C VAL A 421 3.14 23.28 23.85
N HIS A 422 3.46 22.79 22.65
CA HIS A 422 4.81 22.36 22.31
C HIS A 422 5.82 23.50 22.47
N TYR A 423 5.48 24.70 21.99
CA TYR A 423 6.29 25.90 22.19
C TYR A 423 6.52 26.20 23.68
N SER A 424 5.46 26.11 24.49
CA SER A 424 5.52 26.36 25.94
C SER A 424 6.41 25.36 26.66
N CYS A 425 6.35 24.08 26.29
CA CYS A 425 7.22 23.03 26.82
C CYS A 425 8.69 23.27 26.47
N ILE A 426 9.00 23.73 25.25
CA ILE A 426 10.37 24.11 24.86
C ILE A 426 10.86 25.27 25.72
N LYS A 427 10.04 26.30 25.94
CA LYS A 427 10.39 27.44 26.80
C LYS A 427 10.61 27.07 28.26
N ALA A 428 9.80 26.15 28.79
CA ALA A 428 10.04 25.57 30.10
C ALA A 428 11.42 24.88 30.18
N LEU A 429 11.77 24.06 29.18
CA LEU A 429 13.06 23.36 29.14
C LEU A 429 14.27 24.28 28.96
N GLU A 430 14.16 25.34 28.17
CA GLU A 430 15.22 26.36 28.01
C GLU A 430 15.52 27.04 29.35
N ARG A 431 14.49 27.29 30.17
CA ARG A 431 14.61 27.93 31.49
C ARG A 431 15.20 26.98 32.54
N ASP A 432 14.73 25.74 32.58
CA ASP A 432 15.09 24.74 33.61
C ASP A 432 16.29 23.84 33.24
N SER A 433 17.16 24.27 32.33
CA SER A 433 18.36 23.53 31.90
C SER A 433 19.30 23.10 33.06
N THR A 434 19.17 23.72 34.23
CA THR A 434 19.92 23.41 35.47
C THR A 434 19.14 22.58 36.51
N SER A 435 17.82 22.46 36.42
CA SER A 435 16.98 21.68 37.36
C SER A 435 16.07 20.70 36.60
N LYS A 436 16.59 19.49 36.37
CA LYS A 436 15.92 18.39 35.64
C LYS A 436 14.56 17.91 36.20
N ASN A 437 14.06 18.48 37.29
CA ASN A 437 12.97 17.92 38.08
C ASN A 437 11.69 18.75 38.16
N LYS A 438 11.58 19.91 37.50
CA LYS A 438 10.34 20.70 37.50
C LYS A 438 9.83 20.90 36.08
N LYS A 439 8.70 20.26 35.75
CA LYS A 439 7.96 20.48 34.50
C LYS A 439 7.07 21.72 34.64
N SER A 440 7.68 22.87 34.97
CA SER A 440 6.95 24.11 35.24
C SER A 440 6.66 24.86 33.95
N ILE A 441 5.39 25.06 33.63
CA ILE A 441 4.95 25.83 32.46
C ILE A 441 4.34 27.14 32.96
N TYR A 442 4.86 28.27 32.48
CA TYR A 442 4.37 29.58 32.85
C TYR A 442 3.25 30.04 31.92
N LEU A 443 2.31 30.81 32.45
CA LEU A 443 1.23 31.42 31.66
C LEU A 443 1.77 32.29 30.51
N SER A 444 2.87 33.04 30.72
CA SER A 444 3.51 33.84 29.67
C SER A 444 3.97 33.00 28.48
N ASP A 445 4.59 31.85 28.73
CA ASP A 445 5.07 30.92 27.69
C ASP A 445 3.89 30.48 26.78
N VAL A 446 2.74 30.21 27.41
CA VAL A 446 1.52 29.78 26.71
C VAL A 446 0.89 30.94 25.93
N LEU A 447 0.80 32.14 26.52
CA LEU A 447 0.30 33.33 25.83
C LEU A 447 1.17 33.72 24.62
N ASP A 448 2.49 33.60 24.74
CA ASP A 448 3.42 33.83 23.63
C ASP A 448 3.27 32.75 22.54
N GLY A 449 3.04 31.49 22.92
CA GLY A 449 2.70 30.42 21.99
C GLY A 449 1.41 30.70 21.22
N ILE A 450 0.36 31.13 21.92
CA ILE A 450 -0.91 31.54 21.30
C ILE A 450 -0.71 32.72 20.36
N ARG A 451 0.05 33.74 20.79
CA ARG A 451 0.36 34.92 19.98
C ARG A 451 1.04 34.52 18.67
N LYS A 452 2.01 33.61 18.71
CA LYS A 452 2.70 33.13 17.51
C LYS A 452 1.76 32.42 16.54
N GLU A 453 0.89 31.55 17.04
CA GLU A 453 -0.06 30.84 16.17
C GLU A 453 -1.10 31.78 15.57
N LEU A 454 -1.61 32.76 16.33
CA LEU A 454 -2.54 33.78 15.81
C LEU A 454 -1.87 34.67 14.75
N LEU A 455 -0.63 35.11 14.97
CA LEU A 455 0.14 35.87 13.98
C LEU A 455 0.40 35.06 12.70
N LYS A 456 0.69 33.76 12.82
CA LYS A 456 0.87 32.85 11.68
C LYS A 456 -0.42 32.68 10.87
N GLU A 457 -1.57 32.72 11.52
CA GLU A 457 -2.90 32.72 10.89
C GLU A 457 -3.34 34.12 10.39
N GLY A 458 -2.52 35.16 10.56
CA GLY A 458 -2.85 36.53 10.17
C GLY A 458 -3.93 37.19 11.03
N LYS A 459 -4.18 36.66 12.24
CA LYS A 459 -5.19 37.18 13.18
C LYS A 459 -4.55 38.08 14.24
N PRO A 460 -5.23 39.16 14.66
CA PRO A 460 -4.73 40.01 15.73
C PRO A 460 -4.74 39.29 17.09
N PHE A 461 -3.75 39.57 17.92
CA PHE A 461 -3.70 39.16 19.33
C PHE A 461 -4.16 40.35 20.18
N HIS A 462 -5.25 40.18 20.93
CA HIS A 462 -5.80 41.20 21.82
C HIS A 462 -5.66 40.79 23.28
#